data_AF-A0A2V6GE44-F1
#
_entry.id   AF-A0A2V6GE44-F1
#
_cell.length_a   1.000
_cell.length_b   1.000
_cell.length_c   1.000
_cell.angle_alpha   90.00
_cell.angle_beta   90.00
_cell.angle_gamma   90.00
#
_symmetry.space_group_name_H-M   'P 1'
#
loop_
_entity.id
_entity.type
_entity.pdbx_description
1 polymer ?
#
loop_
_entity_poly.entity_id
_entity_poly.type
_entity_poly.pdbx_seq_one_letter_code
_entity_poly.pdbx_strand_id
1 'polypeptide(L)' 'DLDEYTYLVAGCVGEFWTQLCFRHVRQFANRSEDEMLALGKSYGMALQLINVLRDAGSDLRAGRCYFPEHELSAV' A
#
# COMPACT_ATOMS: atom_id res chain seq x y z
N ASP A 1 -2.73 4.43 -12.31
CA ASP A 1 -1.79 5.45 -11.77
C ASP A 1 -1.65 5.35 -10.25
N LEU A 2 -2.64 5.74 -9.43
CA LEU A 2 -2.51 5.67 -7.96
C LEU A 2 -2.35 4.23 -7.42
N ASP A 3 -3.09 3.26 -7.95
CA ASP A 3 -2.94 1.85 -7.60
C ASP A 3 -1.53 1.31 -7.91
N GLU A 4 -1.00 1.64 -9.09
CA GLU A 4 0.36 1.26 -9.48
C GLU A 4 1.40 1.93 -8.57
N TYR A 5 1.26 3.23 -8.32
CA TYR A 5 2.12 3.95 -7.39
C TYR A 5 2.12 3.32 -6.00
N THR A 6 0.94 3.08 -5.41
CA THR A 6 0.82 2.48 -4.08
C THR A 6 1.33 1.05 -4.04
N TYR A 7 1.21 0.30 -5.14
CA TYR A 7 1.87 -1.00 -5.25
C TYR A 7 3.39 -0.86 -5.21
N LEU A 8 3.96 0.00 -6.04
CA LEU A 8 5.42 0.16 -6.17
C LEU A 8 6.09 0.65 -4.88
N VAL A 9 5.41 1.47 -4.08
CA VAL A 9 6.01 2.05 -2.86
C VAL A 9 5.63 1.34 -1.57
N ALA A 10 4.54 0.56 -1.56
CA ALA A 10 4.04 -0.05 -0.33
C ALA A 10 3.46 -1.46 -0.49
N GLY A 11 2.74 -1.74 -1.58
CA GLY A 11 2.21 -3.09 -1.83
C GLY A 11 3.30 -4.15 -1.94
N CYS A 12 4.35 -3.87 -2.71
CA CYS A 12 5.51 -4.76 -2.85
C CYS A 12 6.25 -4.98 -1.51
N VAL A 13 6.23 -3.98 -0.62
CA VAL A 13 6.81 -4.07 0.73
C VAL A 13 5.98 -5.02 1.60
N GLY A 14 4.65 -4.99 1.46
CA GLY A 14 3.76 -5.97 2.09
C GLY A 14 4.03 -7.40 1.63
N GLU A 15 4.20 -7.62 0.32
CA GLU A 15 4.60 -8.92 -0.24
C GLU A 15 5.96 -9.39 0.30
N PHE A 16 6.95 -8.50 0.30
CA PHE A 16 8.30 -8.78 0.81
C PHE A 16 8.28 -9.27 2.26
N TRP A 17 7.58 -8.56 3.15
CA TRP A 17 7.51 -8.95 4.56
C TRP A 17 6.73 -10.24 4.75
N THR A 18 5.66 -10.46 4.00
CA THR A 18 4.94 -11.74 4.00
C THR A 18 5.88 -12.90 3.65
N GLN A 19 6.66 -12.80 2.57
CA GLN A 19 7.61 -13.84 2.16
C GLN A 19 8.68 -14.09 3.23
N LEU A 20 9.21 -13.03 3.84
CA LEU A 20 10.23 -13.15 4.88
C LEU A 20 9.66 -13.86 6.12
N CYS A 21 8.43 -13.54 6.50
CA CYS A 21 7.75 -14.19 7.61
C CYS A 21 7.48 -15.67 7.34
N PHE A 22 7.01 -16.06 6.15
CA PHE A 22 6.87 -17.48 5.80
C PHE A 22 8.19 -18.24 5.86
N ARG A 23 9.31 -17.60 5.50
CA ARG A 23 10.64 -18.24 5.53
C ARG A 23 11.21 -18.39 6.94
N HIS A 24 10.93 -17.46 7.85
CA HIS A 24 11.67 -17.37 9.12
C HIS A 24 10.81 -17.45 10.38
N VAL A 25 9.49 -17.28 10.30
CA VAL A 25 8.59 -17.28 11.45
C VAL A 25 7.79 -18.58 11.46
N ARG A 26 7.97 -19.40 12.51
CA ARG A 26 7.21 -20.65 12.68
C ARG A 26 5.73 -20.33 12.91
N GLN A 27 4.85 -21.07 12.24
CA GLN A 27 3.39 -20.92 12.36
C GLN A 27 2.92 -19.49 12.08
N PHE A 28 3.55 -18.81 11.11
CA PHE A 28 3.26 -17.41 10.80
C PHE A 28 1.79 -17.14 10.47
N ALA A 29 1.15 -18.00 9.67
CA ALA A 29 -0.22 -17.80 9.22
C ALA A 29 -1.02 -19.11 9.21
N ASN A 30 -2.33 -19.00 9.40
CA ASN A 30 -3.30 -20.08 9.23
C ASN A 30 -3.89 -20.13 7.81
N ARG A 31 -3.37 -19.32 6.89
CA ARG A 31 -3.78 -19.18 5.50
C ARG A 31 -2.64 -19.57 4.58
N SER A 32 -2.93 -19.82 3.30
CA SER A 32 -1.89 -20.14 2.33
C SER A 32 -0.94 -18.94 2.11
N GLU A 33 0.25 -19.22 1.60
CA GLU A 33 1.21 -18.16 1.24
C GLU A 33 0.63 -17.22 0.17
N ASP A 34 -0.01 -17.77 -0.88
CA ASP A 34 -0.64 -16.97 -1.93
C ASP A 34 -1.74 -16.03 -1.41
N GLU A 35 -2.60 -16.52 -0.50
CA GLU A 35 -3.63 -15.70 0.14
C GLU A 35 -2.99 -14.57 0.96
N MET A 36 -1.95 -14.90 1.72
CA MET A 36 -1.25 -13.92 2.56
C MET A 36 -0.43 -12.93 1.74
N LEU A 37 0.07 -13.30 0.56
CA LEU A 37 0.75 -12.40 -0.37
C LEU A 37 -0.24 -11.37 -0.92
N ALA A 38 -1.41 -11.82 -1.39
CA ALA A 38 -2.46 -10.92 -1.84
C ALA A 38 -2.92 -9.97 -0.72
N LEU A 39 -3.12 -10.49 0.49
CA LEU A 39 -3.46 -9.66 1.66
C LEU A 39 -2.34 -8.69 2.04
N GLY A 40 -1.08 -9.13 2.03
CA GLY A 40 0.08 -8.29 2.32
C GLY A 40 0.20 -7.13 1.33
N LYS A 41 0.03 -7.41 0.03
CA LYS A 41 -0.04 -6.40 -1.02
C LYS A 41 -1.12 -5.36 -0.73
N SER A 42 -2.36 -5.80 -0.56
CA SER A 42 -3.50 -4.90 -0.30
C SER A 42 -3.33 -4.12 1.01
N TYR A 43 -2.77 -4.74 2.04
CA TYR A 43 -2.51 -4.10 3.32
C TYR A 43 -1.49 -2.97 3.19
N GLY A 44 -0.36 -3.22 2.51
CA GLY A 44 0.65 -2.19 2.24
C GLY A 44 0.08 -1.03 1.44
N MET A 45 -0.65 -1.32 0.36
CA MET A 45 -1.32 -0.30 -0.45
C MET A 45 -2.30 0.53 0.38
N ALA A 46 -3.14 -0.11 1.21
CA ALA A 46 -4.11 0.58 2.06
C ALA A 46 -3.45 1.51 3.08
N LEU A 47 -2.34 1.08 3.71
CA LEU A 47 -1.58 1.94 4.62
C LEU A 47 -1.03 3.17 3.89
N GLN A 48 -0.56 3.02 2.65
CA GLN A 48 -0.08 4.14 1.86
C GLN A 48 -1.21 5.09 1.45
N LEU A 49 -2.39 4.57 1.11
CA LEU A 49 -3.57 5.41 0.84
C LEU A 49 -3.97 6.23 2.07
N ILE A 50 -3.91 5.65 3.27
CA ILE A 50 -4.13 6.40 4.52
C ILE A 50 -3.11 7.52 4.68
N ASN A 51 -1.83 7.28 4.36
CA ASN A 51 -0.80 8.31 4.38
C ASN A 51 -1.10 9.44 3.39
N VAL A 52 -1.49 9.11 2.15
CA VAL A 52 -1.88 10.09 1.13
C VAL A 52 -3.01 11.00 1.63
N LEU A 53 -4.04 10.44 2.27
CA LEU A 53 -5.15 11.22 2.82
C LEU A 53 -4.72 12.09 4.01
N ARG A 54 -3.99 11.49 4.96
CA ARG A 54 -3.55 12.18 6.19
C ARG A 54 -2.61 13.35 5.87
N ASP A 55 -1.69 13.15 4.92
CA ASP A 55 -0.59 14.07 4.64
C ASP A 55 -0.89 15.02 3.48
N ALA A 56 -2.10 14.92 2.88
CA ALA A 56 -2.56 15.70 1.73
C ALA A 56 -2.24 17.21 1.83
N GLY A 57 -2.57 17.83 2.96
CA GLY A 57 -2.35 19.27 3.15
C GLY A 57 -0.86 19.65 3.17
N SER A 58 0.00 18.84 3.77
CA SER A 58 1.45 19.07 3.77
C SER A 58 2.07 18.77 2.41
N ASP A 59 1.61 17.74 1.72
CA ASP A 59 2.09 17.39 0.38
C ASP A 59 1.76 18.48 -0.63
N LEU A 60 0.53 19.02 -0.61
CA LEU A 60 0.12 20.12 -1.48
C LEU A 60 0.95 21.39 -1.24
N ARG A 61 1.22 21.75 0.03
CA ARG A 61 2.12 22.86 0.37
C ARG A 61 3.55 22.64 -0.12
N ALA A 62 3.97 21.38 -0.26
CA ALA A 62 5.26 20.99 -0.80
C ALA A 62 5.24 20.76 -2.32
N GLY A 63 4.14 21.09 -3.02
CA GLY A 63 4.01 20.96 -4.47
C GLY A 63 3.80 19.53 -4.97
N ARG A 64 3.37 18.61 -4.10
CA ARG A 64 3.04 17.22 -4.47
C ARG A 64 1.53 16.99 -4.39
N CYS A 65 0.99 16.24 -5.35
CA CYS A 65 -0.40 15.79 -5.33
C CYS A 65 -0.45 14.33 -5.79
N TYR A 66 -1.16 13.50 -5.03
CA TYR A 66 -1.32 12.07 -5.32
C TYR A 66 -2.76 11.67 -5.62
N PHE A 67 -3.72 12.60 -5.46
CA PHE A 67 -5.11 12.34 -5.79
C PHE A 67 -5.26 12.16 -7.30
N PRO A 68 -6.04 11.16 -7.76
CA PRO A 68 -6.33 11.00 -9.18
C PRO A 68 -7.08 12.22 -9.72
N GLU A 69 -6.80 12.61 -10.97
CA GLU A 69 -7.40 13.78 -11.61
C GLU A 69 -8.93 13.76 -11.62
N HIS A 70 -9.53 12.58 -11.79
CA HIS A 70 -10.98 12.42 -11.79
C HIS A 70 -11.61 12.68 -10.41
N GLU A 71 -10.93 12.38 -9.31
CA GLU A 71 -11.41 12.69 -7.96
C GLU A 71 -11.32 14.20 -7.69
N LEU A 72 -10.26 14.86 -8.17
CA LEU A 72 -10.10 16.31 -8.05
C LEU A 72 -11.13 17.09 -8.89
N SER A 73 -11.53 16.53 -10.03
CA SER A 73 -12.48 17.15 -10.96
C SER A 73 -13.95 16.93 -10.56
N ALA A 74 -14.21 16.07 -9.58
CA ALA A 74 -15.55 15.75 -9.09
C ALA A 74 -16.09 16.79 -8.07
N VAL A 75 -15.30 17.81 -7.73
CA VAL A 75 -15.61 18.88 -6.77
C VAL A 75 -16.01 20.17 -7.46
#